data_AF-A0A841TIS3-F1
#
_entry.id   AF-A0A841TIS3-F1
#
_cell.length_a   1.000
_cell.length_b   1.000
_cell.length_c   1.000
_cell.angle_alpha   90.00
_cell.angle_beta   90.00
_cell.angle_gamma   90.00
#
_symmetry.space_group_name_H-M   'P 1'
#
loop_
_entity.id
_entity.type
_entity.pdbx_description
1 polymer ?
#
loop_
_entity_poly.entity_id
_entity_poly.type
_entity_poly.pdbx_seq_one_letter_code
_entity_poly.pdbx_strand_id
1 'polypeptide(L)' 'MYMAGGNTYTLVHEHKNGWNPEAFRERFSEVLERYDYVVGDWGYNQLRLRGFYKDQQPKLVV' A
#
# COMPACT_ATOMS: atom_id res chain seq x y z
N MET A 1 -3.81 10.22 6.55
CA MET A 1 -2.46 9.72 6.89
C MET A 1 -2.62 8.62 7.92
N TYR A 2 -2.02 7.46 7.67
CA TYR A 2 -2.18 6.23 8.44
C TYR A 2 -0.79 5.69 8.81
N MET A 3 -0.61 5.29 10.06
CA MET A 3 0.64 4.69 10.52
C MET A 3 0.56 3.17 10.35
N ALA A 4 1.57 2.59 9.72
CA ALA A 4 1.76 1.15 9.64
C ALA A 4 3.24 0.83 9.67
N GLY A 5 3.64 -0.09 10.56
CA GLY A 5 5.05 -0.29 10.90
C GLY A 5 5.70 1.01 11.36
N GLY A 6 6.86 1.36 10.81
CA GLY A 6 7.60 2.60 11.08
C GLY A 6 7.24 3.79 10.19
N ASN A 7 6.34 3.63 9.21
CA ASN A 7 6.10 4.62 8.16
C ASN A 7 4.69 5.24 8.21
N THR A 8 4.57 6.44 7.62
CA THR A 8 3.29 7.14 7.42
C THR A 8 2.83 7.00 5.97
N TYR A 9 1.63 6.44 5.78
CA TYR A 9 1.01 6.23 4.48
C TYR A 9 -0.15 7.19 4.25
N THR A 10 -0.41 7.51 2.99
CA THR A 10 -1.60 8.27 2.58
C THR A 10 -2.42 7.42 1.61
N LEU A 11 -3.73 7.38 1.83
CA LEU A 11 -4.65 6.71 0.92
C LEU A 11 -4.71 7.53 -0.38
N VAL A 12 -4.19 6.97 -1.47
CA VAL A 12 -4.16 7.63 -2.78
C VAL A 12 -5.46 7.39 -3.54
N HIS A 13 -6.00 6.18 -3.46
CA HIS A 13 -7.20 5.78 -4.16
C HIS A 13 -7.91 4.64 -3.43
N GLU A 14 -9.23 4.67 -3.44
CA GLU A 14 -10.08 3.56 -3.00
C GLU A 14 -11.16 3.27 -4.04
N HIS A 15 -11.67 2.05 -4.01
CA HIS A 15 -12.72 1.62 -4.91
C HIS A 15 -13.75 0.79 -4.14
N LYS A 16 -15.04 1.05 -4.41
CA LYS A 16 -16.19 0.34 -3.80
C LYS A 16 -16.16 0.30 -2.27
N ASN A 17 -15.71 1.37 -1.61
CA ASN A 17 -15.56 1.44 -0.14
C ASN A 17 -14.70 0.29 0.42
N GLY A 18 -13.73 -0.19 -0.36
CA GLY A 18 -12.86 -1.32 0.01
C GLY A 18 -11.75 -0.94 0.99
N TRP A 19 -11.59 0.34 1.33
CA TRP A 19 -10.61 0.76 2.31
C TRP A 19 -11.08 0.42 3.72
N ASN A 20 -10.30 -0.40 4.43
CA ASN A 20 -10.51 -0.69 5.84
C ASN A 20 -9.15 -0.55 6.56
N PRO A 21 -8.96 0.46 7.43
CA PRO A 21 -7.69 0.72 8.10
C PRO A 21 -7.32 -0.35 9.13
N GLU A 22 -8.30 -1.04 9.73
CA GLU A 22 -8.06 -2.13 10.68
C GLU A 22 -7.52 -3.35 9.93
N ALA A 23 -8.21 -3.77 8.86
CA ALA A 23 -7.77 -4.87 8.02
C ALA A 23 -6.40 -4.60 7.36
N PHE A 24 -6.14 -3.36 6.95
CA PHE A 24 -4.83 -2.94 6.46
C PHE A 24 -3.75 -3.15 7.53
N ARG A 25 -3.98 -2.70 8.77
CA ARG A 25 -3.03 -2.86 9.88
C ARG A 25 -2.78 -4.33 10.21
N GLU A 26 -3.82 -5.15 10.24
CA GLU A 26 -3.71 -6.59 10.53
C GLU A 26 -2.93 -7.35 9.46
N ARG A 27 -3.05 -6.94 8.19
CA ARG A 27 -2.38 -7.59 7.06
C ARG A 27 -1.04 -6.97 6.70
N PHE A 28 -0.72 -5.82 7.27
CA PHE A 28 0.55 -5.15 7.03
C PHE A 28 1.70 -5.99 7.58
N SER A 29 2.76 -6.09 6.79
CA SER A 29 4.01 -6.76 7.17
C SER A 29 5.15 -5.78 6.93
N GLU A 30 6.13 -5.74 7.83
CA GLU A 30 7.33 -4.90 7.71
C GLU A 30 8.06 -5.10 6.38
N VAL A 31 7.91 -6.27 5.75
CA VAL A 31 8.43 -6.53 4.40
C VAL A 31 7.94 -5.49 3.38
N LEU A 32 6.75 -4.90 3.60
CA LEU A 32 6.14 -3.93 2.71
C LEU A 32 6.73 -2.52 2.84
N GLU A 33 7.48 -2.23 3.90
CA GLU A 33 8.11 -0.91 4.10
C GLU A 33 9.17 -0.58 3.05
N ARG A 34 9.68 -1.61 2.36
CA ARG A 34 10.66 -1.43 1.29
C ARG A 34 10.09 -0.85 0.00
N TYR A 35 8.76 -0.78 -0.15
CA TYR A 35 8.10 -0.38 -1.40
C TYR A 35 7.53 1.03 -1.31
N ASP A 36 7.50 1.74 -2.43
CA ASP A 36 6.95 3.10 -2.51
C ASP A 36 5.42 3.10 -2.41
N TYR A 37 4.77 2.04 -2.89
CA TYR A 37 3.32 1.91 -2.89
C TYR A 37 2.89 0.55 -2.35
N VAL A 38 1.80 0.53 -1.60
CA VAL A 38 1.12 -0.70 -1.17
C VAL A 38 -0.28 -0.68 -1.76
N VAL A 39 -0.62 -1.73 -2.51
CA VAL A 39 -1.95 -1.93 -3.10
C VAL A 39 -2.64 -3.08 -2.39
N GLY A 40 -3.88 -2.84 -1.99
CA GLY A 40 -4.74 -3.83 -1.36
C GLY A 40 -5.84 -4.30 -2.31
N ASP A 41 -6.10 -5.60 -2.33
CA ASP A 41 -7.25 -6.17 -3.01
C ASP A 41 -7.95 -7.20 -2.11
N TRP A 42 -9.27 -7.33 -2.25
CA TRP A 42 -10.06 -8.26 -1.46
C TRP A 42 -10.33 -9.55 -2.24
N GLY A 43 -9.91 -10.68 -1.69
CA GLY A 43 -10.21 -12.01 -2.20
C GLY A 43 -10.67 -12.92 -1.07
N TYR A 44 -11.79 -13.63 -1.23
CA TYR A 44 -12.34 -14.54 -0.22
C TYR A 44 -12.45 -13.89 1.18
N ASN A 45 -12.93 -12.64 1.24
CA ASN A 45 -13.05 -11.84 2.46
C ASN A 45 -11.72 -11.58 3.19
N GLN A 46 -10.60 -11.71 2.50
CA GLN A 46 -9.27 -11.42 3.02
C GLN A 46 -8.63 -10.30 2.22
N LEU A 47 -8.12 -9.29 2.93
CA LEU A 47 -7.32 -8.25 2.33
C LEU A 47 -5.93 -8.81 2.02
N ARG A 48 -5.53 -8.69 0.76
CA ARG A 48 -4.22 -9.08 0.25
C ARG A 48 -3.45 -7.80 -0.05
N LEU A 49 -2.26 -7.67 0.53
CA LEU A 49 -1.39 -6.51 0.29
C LEU A 49 -0.25 -6.91 -0.63
N ARG A 50 0.06 -6.04 -1.60
CA ARG A 50 1.21 -6.17 -2.49
C ARG A 50 1.94 -4.84 -2.57
N GLY A 51 3.26 -4.92 -2.44
CA GLY A 51 4.14 -3.77 -2.58
C GLY A 51 4.58 -3.57 -4.03
N PHE A 52 4.69 -2.31 -4.44
CA PHE A 52 5.15 -1.88 -5.75
C PHE A 52 6.15 -0.76 -5.61
N TYR A 53 7.24 -0.83 -6.39
CA TYR A 53 8.15 0.29 -6.55
C TYR A 53 7.55 1.32 -7.50
N LYS A 54 7.81 2.59 -7.22
CA LYS A 54 7.61 3.63 -8.24
C LYS A 54 8.52 3.30 -9.41
N ASP A 55 8.00 3.44 -10.62
CA ASP A 55 8.80 3.25 -11.81
C ASP A 55 10.05 4.15 -11.72
N GLN A 56 11.23 3.54 -11.67
CA GLN A 56 12.51 4.26 -11.70
C GLN A 56 12.76 4.70 -13.14
N GLN A 57 11.94 5.63 -13.63
CA GLN A 57 12.36 6.49 -14.72
C GLN A 57 12.85 7.79 -14.11
N PRO A 58 14.18 7.95 -13.87
CA PRO A 58 14.71 9.29 -14.01
C PRO A 58 14.34 9.69 -15.44
N LYS A 59 13.44 10.68 -15.59
CA LYS A 59 13.39 11.41 -16.84
C LYS A 59 14.76 12.04 -16.98
N LEU A 60 15.66 11.35 -17.69
CA LEU A 60 16.85 11.95 -18.28
C LEU A 60 16.30 13.03 -19.21
N VAL A 61 16.21 14.24 -18.66
CA VAL A 61 16.17 15.45 -19.46
C VAL A 61 17.58 15.60 -20.01
N VAL A 62 17.79 15.02 -21.19
CA VAL A 62 18.88 15.41 -22.10
C VAL A 62 18.55 16.76 -22.72
#